data_AF-A0A1C7Z3F5-F1
#
_entry.id   AF-A0A1C7Z3F5-F1
#
_cell.length_a   1.000
_cell.length_b   1.000
_cell.length_c   1.000
_cell.angle_alpha   90.00
_cell.angle_beta   90.00
_cell.angle_gamma   90.00
#
_symmetry.space_group_name_H-M   'P 1'
#
loop_
_entity.id
_entity.type
_entity.pdbx_description
1 polymer ?
#
loop_
_entity_poly.entity_id
_entity_poly.type
_entity_poly.pdbx_seq_one_letter_code
_entity_poly.pdbx_strand_id
1 'polypeptide(L)' 'RLAHNAAMAACRSPAWRPYYESYLARGLAKTQALVILARKLCRVAFALMKNQSEYQPNLRLQGFPAT' A
#
# COMPACT_ATOMS: atom_id res chain seq x y z
N ARG A 1 12.09 1.62 13.75
CA ARG A 1 12.20 0.18 13.36
C ARG A 1 10.86 -0.40 12.89
N LEU A 2 9.73 -0.05 13.52
CA LEU A 2 8.40 -0.57 13.17
C LEU A 2 8.04 -0.44 11.67
N ALA A 3 8.21 0.74 11.07
CA ALA A 3 7.86 1.00 9.67
C ALA A 3 8.63 0.11 8.67
N HIS A 4 9.91 -0.19 8.98
CA HIS A 4 10.72 -1.07 8.14
C HIS A 4 10.22 -2.52 8.21
N ASN A 5 9.90 -3.01 9.42
CA ASN A 5 9.34 -4.35 9.61
C ASN A 5 7.97 -4.47 8.94
N ALA A 6 7.12 -3.44 9.04
CA ALA A 6 5.83 -3.37 8.36
C ALA A 6 5.98 -3.42 6.83
N ALA A 7 6.94 -2.66 6.27
CA ALA A 7 7.23 -2.71 4.84
C ALA A 7 7.76 -4.08 4.39
N MET A 8 8.62 -4.73 5.20
CA MET A 8 9.12 -6.07 4.93
C MET A 8 8.02 -7.14 4.98
N ALA A 9 7.04 -6.99 5.86
CA ALA A 9 5.88 -7.87 5.88
C ALA A 9 4.98 -7.61 4.66
N ALA A 10 4.73 -6.34 4.34
CA ALA A 10 3.86 -5.95 3.23
C ALA A 10 4.44 -6.31 1.86
N CYS A 11 5.75 -6.20 1.63
CA CYS A 11 6.34 -6.55 0.32
C CYS A 11 6.16 -8.03 -0.04
N ARG A 12 5.95 -8.90 0.95
CA ARG A 12 5.64 -10.33 0.77
C ARG A 12 4.14 -10.61 0.61
N SER A 13 3.27 -9.61 0.87
CA SER A 13 1.82 -9.76 0.76
C SER A 13 1.39 -9.66 -0.70
N PRO A 14 0.51 -10.56 -1.20
CA PRO A 14 0.05 -10.53 -2.60
C PRO A 14 -0.66 -9.22 -2.97
N ALA A 15 -1.29 -8.52 -2.03
CA ALA A 15 -1.95 -7.24 -2.27
C ALA A 15 -0.96 -6.07 -2.52
N TRP A 16 0.23 -6.14 -1.93
CA TRP A 16 1.21 -5.04 -1.93
C TRP A 16 2.48 -5.35 -2.72
N ARG A 17 2.74 -6.62 -3.02
CA ARG A 17 3.88 -7.09 -3.82
C ARG A 17 3.93 -6.44 -5.22
N PRO A 18 2.84 -6.37 -6.01
CA PRO A 18 2.89 -5.73 -7.33
C PRO A 18 3.28 -4.24 -7.24
N TYR A 19 2.84 -3.57 -6.18
CA TYR A 19 3.19 -2.17 -5.95
C TYR A 19 4.68 -2.01 -5.67
N TYR A 20 5.26 -2.86 -4.83
CA TYR A 20 6.70 -2.89 -4.55
C TYR A 20 7.53 -3.21 -5.81
N GLU A 21 7.14 -4.25 -6.55
CA GLU A 21 7.82 -4.67 -7.78
C GLU A 21 7.77 -3.58 -8.86
N SER A 22 6.68 -2.81 -8.96
CA SER A 22 6.60 -1.68 -9.90
C SER A 22 7.68 -0.62 -9.67
N TYR A 23 8.09 -0.38 -8.42
CA TYR A 23 9.18 0.57 -8.13
C TYR A 23 10.55 -0.01 -8.42
N LEU A 24 10.74 -1.31 -8.22
CA LEU A 24 11.98 -1.98 -8.62
C LEU A 24 12.14 -1.99 -10.14
N ALA A 25 11.06 -2.25 -10.88
CA ALA A 25 11.03 -2.19 -12.34
C ALA A 25 11.37 -0.79 -12.88
N ARG A 26 11.07 0.26 -12.12
CA ARG A 26 11.46 1.66 -12.41
C ARG A 26 12.92 1.98 -12.07
N GLY A 27 13.69 1.03 -11.54
CA GLY A 27 15.10 1.22 -11.18
C GLY A 27 15.33 1.84 -9.81
N LEU A 28 14.31 1.94 -8.94
CA LEU A 28 14.53 2.45 -7.58
C LEU A 28 15.30 1.43 -6.73
N ALA A 29 16.13 1.93 -5.83
CA ALA A 29 16.81 1.08 -4.86
C ALA A 29 15.79 0.40 -3.93
N LYS A 30 16.09 -0.85 -3.51
CA LYS A 30 15.21 -1.64 -2.61
C LYS A 30 14.81 -0.86 -1.36
N THR A 31 15.74 -0.17 -0.73
CA THR A 31 15.47 0.66 0.46
C THR A 31 14.51 1.79 0.16
N GLN A 32 14.64 2.46 -0.99
CA GLN A 32 13.72 3.52 -1.41
C GLN A 32 12.32 2.96 -1.65
N ALA A 33 12.21 1.83 -2.34
CA ALA A 33 10.93 1.16 -2.57
C ALA A 33 10.25 0.73 -1.26
N LEU A 34 11.01 0.22 -0.28
CA LEU A 34 10.49 -0.11 1.05
C LEU A 34 10.01 1.11 1.83
N VAL A 35 10.72 2.23 1.76
CA VAL A 35 10.31 3.49 2.41
C VAL A 35 9.04 4.04 1.77
N ILE A 36 8.92 4.00 0.44
CA ILE A 36 7.71 4.42 -0.27
C ILE A 36 6.54 3.53 0.13
N LEU A 37 6.75 2.20 0.18
CA LEU A 37 5.74 1.24 0.61
C LEU A 37 5.30 1.53 2.06
N ALA A 38 6.24 1.73 2.99
CA ALA A 38 5.95 2.06 4.38
C ALA A 38 5.06 3.31 4.49
N ARG A 39 5.40 4.40 3.77
CA ARG A 39 4.60 5.63 3.80
C ARG A 39 3.19 5.41 3.27
N LYS A 40 3.03 4.61 2.22
CA LYS A 40 1.70 4.29 1.69
C LYS A 40 0.87 3.47 2.69
N LEU A 41 1.47 2.49 3.37
CA LEU A 41 0.81 1.73 4.43
C LEU A 41 0.35 2.64 5.57
N CYS A 42 1.21 3.54 6.05
CA CYS A 42 0.83 4.50 7.09
C CYS A 42 -0.35 5.38 6.67
N ARG A 43 -0.37 5.85 5.43
CA ARG A 43 -1.50 6.64 4.89
C ARG A 43 -2.80 5.84 4.86
N VAL A 44 -2.74 4.58 4.42
CA VAL A 44 -3.92 3.71 4.40
C VAL A 44 -4.40 3.41 5.82
N ALA A 45 -3.51 3.00 6.72
CA ALA A 45 -3.85 2.75 8.12
C ALA A 45 -4.48 3.99 8.79
N PHE A 46 -3.92 5.18 8.54
CA PHE A 46 -4.48 6.44 9.03
C PHE A 46 -5.87 6.72 8.45
N ALA A 47 -6.08 6.51 7.15
CA ALA A 47 -7.39 6.70 6.52
C ALA A 47 -8.44 5.71 7.05
N LEU A 48 -8.07 4.44 7.24
CA LEU A 48 -8.95 3.42 7.81
C LEU A 48 -9.32 3.76 9.25
N MET A 49 -8.35 4.18 10.06
CA MET A 49 -8.57 4.60 11.45
C MET A 49 -9.47 5.84 11.51
N LYS A 50 -9.27 6.81 10.62
CA LYS A 50 -10.11 8.03 10.56
C LYS A 50 -11.55 7.71 10.16
N ASN A 51 -11.73 6.84 9.17
CA ASN A 51 -13.04 6.52 8.62
C ASN A 51 -13.71 5.32 9.31
N GLN A 52 -13.07 4.73 10.35
CA GLN A 52 -13.51 3.51 11.03
C GLN A 52 -13.94 2.42 10.03
N SER A 53 -13.14 2.24 8.98
CA SER A 53 -13.46 1.38 7.83
C SER A 53 -12.43 0.27 7.69
N GLU A 54 -12.83 -0.81 7.02
CA GLU A 54 -11.97 -1.96 6.78
C GLU A 54 -11.16 -1.82 5.48
N TYR A 55 -9.96 -2.41 5.47
CA TYR A 55 -9.11 -2.41 4.29
C TYR A 55 -9.73 -3.23 3.15
N GLN A 56 -10.15 -2.55 2.08
CA GLN A 56 -10.62 -3.18 0.87
C GLN A 56 -9.61 -3.00 -0.27
N PRO A 57 -8.71 -3.99 -0.52
CA PRO A 57 -7.67 -3.89 -1.54
C PRO A 57 -8.23 -3.80 -2.97
N ASN A 58 -9.42 -4.37 -3.19
CA ASN A 58 -10.14 -4.37 -4.46
C ASN A 58 -11.46 -3.64 -4.30
N LEU A 59 -11.46 -2.45 -3.68
CA LEU A 59 -12.64 -1.60 -3.70
C LEU A 59 -12.86 -1.18 -5.16
N ARG A 60 -13.58 -2.03 -5.91
CA ARG A 60 -14.18 -1.63 -7.17
C ARG A 60 -15.00 -0.42 -6.77
N LEU A 61 -14.59 0.75 -7.24
CA LEU A 61 -15.45 1.92 -7.30
C LEU A 61 -16.61 1.48 -8.20
N GLN A 62 -17.60 0.82 -7.59
CA GLN A 62 -18.82 0.42 -8.26
C GLN A 62 -19.39 1.75 -8.75
N GLY A 63 -19.49 1.86 -10.07
CA GLY A 63 -19.65 3.12 -10.76
C GLY A 63 -20.74 3.97 -10.13
N PHE A 64 -20.47 5.27 -10.01
CA PHE A 64 -21.53 6.26 -9.89
C PHE A 64 -22.53 5.98 -11.01
N PRO A 65 -23.82 5.74 -10.72
CA PRO A 65 -24.82 5.72 -11.77
C PRO A 65 -24.87 7.15 -12.31
N ALA A 66 -24.42 7.33 -13.55
CA ALA A 66 -24.67 8.54 -14.30
C ALA A 66 -26.19 8.65 -14.46
N THR A 67 -26.79 9.59 -13.72
CA THR A 67 -28.16 10.07 -13.91
C THR A 67 -28.30 10.75 -15.25
#